data_AF-A0AAD9MW92-F1
#
_entry.id   AF-A0AAD9MW92-F1
#
_cell.length_a   1.000
_cell.length_b   1.000
_cell.length_c   1.000
_cell.angle_alpha   90.00
_cell.angle_beta   90.00
_cell.angle_gamma   90.00
#
_symmetry.space_group_name_H-M   'P 1'
#
loop_
_entity.id
_entity.type
_entity.pdbx_description
1 polymer ?
#
loop_
_entity_poly.entity_id
_entity_poly.type
_entity_poly.pdbx_seq_one_letter_code
_entity_poly.pdbx_strand_id
1 'polypeptide(L)'
;MYFAIGLSIFTLSLATNCRYAEGLTSKIRVDITCDNRLWFYADGQTIVQPNTPGSTNWRVTSHVSVPTDTKVYGIKCVDFGVVGGIIASMNDGSTTDGSWRCTNRQPSSGWLSENYDDSGWQSAHVIHTNNRPSIYWGVRKDISEKASWIWTNGWKGQDKTVYCRKVKTELPSKIKVDITCDNRLWFYADGQTIIQPNTPGSTNWRVTSHVSVPKDTKVYGIKCVDFGVVGGIIASMNDGSTTDGSWRCTNRQPNSGWLSENYDDSGWQSAHVIHTNNRPSMYWGVRKDISEKASWIWTNGWKGQDKTVYCRKVKSELPSKIRVDITCDNRLWFYADGQTIIQPNTSGSTNWRVTSHVSVPTDTKVYGIKCVDFGVVGGIIASMNDGSTTDGSWRCTNRQPNSGWLSENYDDSDWQSAHVIHTNNRPSIYWGVRKDISENASWIWTNGWKGQDKTVYCRKVKSVPAHWGTWGSWSTCSGGCGTAIQTRRRRCNGDSCPGSNQQTRRCAPFGQKATGGYMKLMPIGCFTGPRSHRPGPRLSGPTGRTGTRHSLT
;
A
#
# COMPACT_ATOMS: atom_id res chain seq x y z
N MET A 1 12.91 46.35 73.31
CA MET A 1 13.94 47.37 73.06
C MET A 1 14.52 47.10 71.67
N TYR A 2 14.36 48.09 70.77
CA TYR A 2 15.06 48.41 69.52
C TYR A 2 15.91 47.34 68.76
N PHE A 3 15.57 47.11 67.48
CA PHE A 3 16.33 47.42 66.23
C PHE A 3 17.70 46.72 66.09
N ALA A 4 18.23 46.27 64.96
CA ALA A 4 17.86 46.06 63.55
C ALA A 4 19.20 45.61 62.87
N ILE A 5 19.15 45.37 61.54
CA ILE A 5 20.30 45.26 60.62
C ILE A 5 21.05 43.91 60.71
N GLY A 6 21.20 43.05 59.69
CA GLY A 6 21.14 43.19 58.24
C GLY A 6 22.51 42.80 57.67
N LEU A 7 22.62 41.68 56.94
CA LEU A 7 23.21 41.58 55.59
C LEU A 7 23.33 40.12 55.10
N SER A 8 23.15 39.99 53.79
CA SER A 8 23.03 38.80 52.97
C SER A 8 24.26 37.89 52.92
N ILE A 9 24.02 36.57 52.84
CA ILE A 9 24.93 35.60 52.22
C ILE A 9 24.09 34.77 51.23
N PHE A 10 24.45 34.84 49.95
CA PHE A 10 23.91 33.99 48.90
C PHE A 10 24.34 32.54 49.13
N THR A 11 23.39 31.63 49.35
CA THR A 11 23.62 30.18 49.25
C THR A 11 23.06 29.68 47.92
N LEU A 12 23.94 29.22 47.03
CA LEU A 12 23.58 28.48 45.83
C LEU A 12 22.89 27.16 46.25
N SER A 13 21.58 27.07 46.01
CA SER A 13 20.84 25.82 46.09
C SER A 13 20.96 25.09 44.75
N LEU A 14 21.62 23.93 44.75
CA LEU A 14 21.52 22.94 43.68
C LEU A 14 20.11 22.33 43.72
N ALA A 15 19.15 23.01 43.11
CA ALA A 15 17.88 22.41 42.75
C ALA A 15 18.11 21.50 41.54
N THR A 16 18.08 20.20 41.77
CA THR A 16 18.02 19.16 40.74
C THR A 16 16.74 19.37 39.94
N ASN A 17 16.84 20.12 38.85
CA ASN A 17 15.80 20.23 37.83
C ASN A 17 15.66 18.88 37.13
N CYS A 18 14.81 18.01 37.69
CA CYS A 18 14.22 16.91 36.93
C CYS A 18 13.25 17.54 35.93
N ARG A 19 13.77 18.08 34.82
CA ARG A 19 12.96 18.28 33.63
C ARG A 19 12.60 16.88 33.16
N TYR A 20 11.36 16.46 33.43
CA TYR A 20 10.73 15.42 32.64
C TYR A 20 10.89 15.84 31.19
N ALA A 21 11.77 15.16 30.46
CA ALA A 21 11.76 15.22 29.03
C ALA A 21 10.38 14.69 28.63
N GLU A 22 9.50 15.58 28.18
CA GLU A 22 8.32 15.17 27.42
C GLU A 22 8.87 14.35 26.25
N GLY A 23 8.78 13.02 26.39
CA GLY A 23 9.11 12.12 25.31
C GLY A 23 8.29 12.54 24.10
N LEU A 24 8.95 12.67 22.95
CA LEU A 24 8.30 12.78 21.65
C LEU A 24 7.43 11.53 21.46
N THR A 25 6.21 11.55 21.99
CA THR A 25 5.25 10.46 21.83
C THR A 25 4.84 10.47 20.36
N SER A 26 5.15 9.37 19.69
CA SER A 26 4.59 9.10 18.37
C SER A 26 3.06 9.23 18.43
N LYS A 27 2.47 9.81 17.38
CA LYS A 27 1.04 10.10 17.34
C LYS A 27 0.36 9.24 16.27
N ILE A 28 -0.83 8.73 16.58
CA ILE A 28 -1.75 8.12 15.63
C ILE A 28 -2.60 9.24 15.02
N ARG A 29 -2.60 9.36 13.69
CA ARG A 29 -3.53 10.24 12.97
C ARG A 29 -4.89 9.57 12.91
N VAL A 30 -5.93 10.31 13.28
CA VAL A 30 -7.32 9.88 13.23
C VAL A 30 -8.10 10.78 12.28
N ASP A 31 -8.70 10.16 11.28
CA ASP A 31 -9.59 10.78 10.31
C ASP A 31 -11.02 10.30 10.60
N ILE A 32 -11.89 11.17 11.12
CA ILE A 32 -13.20 10.79 11.63
C ILE A 32 -14.29 11.79 11.25
N THR A 33 -15.49 11.29 10.97
CA THR A 33 -16.68 12.12 10.82
C THR A 33 -17.94 11.36 11.24
N CYS A 34 -19.02 12.08 11.54
CA CYS A 34 -20.31 11.47 11.81
C CYS A 34 -21.46 12.38 11.39
N ASP A 35 -22.60 11.78 11.06
CA ASP A 35 -23.83 12.49 10.70
C ASP A 35 -24.75 12.56 11.95
N ASN A 36 -24.89 13.69 12.64
CA ASN A 36 -24.46 15.07 12.30
C ASN A 36 -23.41 15.67 13.23
N ARG A 37 -23.40 15.32 14.52
CA ARG A 37 -22.60 16.01 15.54
C ARG A 37 -21.75 15.02 16.32
N LEU A 38 -20.44 15.20 16.25
CA LEU A 38 -19.41 14.27 16.68
C LEU A 38 -18.76 14.68 18.00
N TRP A 39 -18.55 13.68 18.86
CA TRP A 39 -17.53 13.66 19.88
C TRP A 39 -16.66 12.42 19.69
N PHE A 40 -15.36 12.59 19.83
CA PHE A 40 -14.37 11.51 19.80
C PHE A 40 -13.51 11.58 21.06
N TYR A 41 -13.27 10.42 21.64
CA TYR A 41 -12.54 10.27 22.89
C TYR A 41 -11.41 9.25 22.72
N ALA A 42 -10.30 9.49 23.40
CA ALA A 42 -9.17 8.57 23.52
C ALA A 42 -8.79 8.45 25.00
N ASP A 43 -8.81 7.25 25.56
CA ASP A 43 -8.47 6.95 26.96
C ASP A 43 -9.12 7.91 27.98
N GLY A 44 -10.41 8.18 27.80
CA GLY A 44 -11.18 9.08 28.66
C GLY A 44 -11.03 10.56 28.34
N GLN A 45 -10.09 10.97 27.50
CA GLN A 45 -9.90 12.36 27.10
C GLN A 45 -10.77 12.71 25.88
N THR A 46 -11.36 13.91 25.89
CA THR A 46 -12.11 14.45 24.74
C THR A 46 -11.14 15.02 23.71
N ILE A 47 -11.15 14.44 22.51
CA ILE A 47 -10.26 14.83 21.40
C ILE A 47 -11.02 15.66 20.35
N VAL A 48 -12.26 15.26 20.03
CA VAL A 48 -13.17 16.01 19.15
C VAL A 48 -14.43 16.33 19.94
N GLN A 49 -14.93 17.55 19.77
CA GLN A 49 -16.18 18.05 20.30
C GLN A 49 -16.84 19.01 19.30
N PRO A 50 -18.13 19.39 19.44
CA PRO A 50 -18.92 20.16 18.45
C PRO A 50 -18.46 21.58 18.08
N ASN A 51 -17.26 21.98 18.48
CA ASN A 51 -16.54 23.20 18.07
C ASN A 51 -15.26 22.88 17.27
N THR A 52 -14.91 21.61 17.11
CA THR A 52 -13.75 21.15 16.35
C THR A 52 -14.08 21.20 14.85
N PRO A 53 -13.16 21.63 13.97
CA PRO A 53 -13.41 21.65 12.52
C PRO A 53 -13.90 20.29 11.99
N GLY A 54 -15.04 20.29 11.29
CA GLY A 54 -15.66 19.08 10.73
C GLY A 54 -16.57 18.31 11.70
N SER A 55 -16.57 18.62 12.99
CA SER A 55 -17.35 17.88 14.00
C SER A 55 -18.87 18.01 13.88
N THR A 56 -19.39 19.00 13.14
CA THR A 56 -20.82 19.25 12.96
C THR A 56 -21.29 19.17 11.51
N ASN A 57 -20.42 18.71 10.61
CA ASN A 57 -20.74 18.56 9.19
C ASN A 57 -20.07 17.30 8.68
N TRP A 58 -20.84 16.23 8.54
CA TRP A 58 -20.35 14.92 8.09
C TRP A 58 -19.62 14.95 6.73
N ARG A 59 -19.86 15.99 5.91
CA ARG A 59 -19.18 16.17 4.63
C ARG A 59 -17.72 16.58 4.79
N VAL A 60 -17.33 17.03 5.97
CA VAL A 60 -15.99 17.48 6.34
C VAL A 60 -15.41 16.50 7.37
N THR A 61 -14.23 15.96 7.07
CA THR A 61 -13.52 15.04 7.96
C THR A 61 -12.83 15.85 9.06
N SER A 62 -12.96 15.42 10.31
CA SER A 62 -12.12 15.93 11.41
C SER A 62 -10.78 15.19 11.39
N HIS A 63 -9.69 15.93 11.36
CA HIS A 63 -8.32 15.38 11.39
C HIS A 63 -7.72 15.68 12.77
N VAL A 64 -7.50 14.63 13.57
CA VAL A 64 -6.94 14.76 14.91
C VAL A 64 -5.80 13.77 15.13
N SER A 65 -5.14 13.86 16.27
CA SER A 65 -4.07 12.94 16.63
C SER A 65 -4.18 12.54 18.08
N VAL A 66 -3.83 11.28 18.36
CA VAL A 66 -3.86 10.68 19.70
C VAL A 66 -2.52 9.97 19.98
N PRO A 67 -2.13 9.74 21.23
CA PRO A 67 -0.92 8.98 21.56
C PRO A 67 -0.91 7.56 20.95
N THR A 68 0.25 7.04 20.56
CA THR A 68 0.35 5.67 19.98
C THR A 68 -0.02 4.53 20.93
N ASP A 69 0.10 4.77 22.24
CA ASP A 69 -0.30 3.86 23.31
C ASP A 69 -1.80 3.97 23.66
N THR A 70 -2.60 4.71 22.88
CA THR A 70 -4.04 4.82 23.10
C THR A 70 -4.71 3.44 23.11
N LYS A 71 -5.45 3.13 24.19
CA LYS A 71 -6.08 1.82 24.40
C LYS A 71 -7.57 1.78 24.10
N VAL A 72 -8.29 2.87 24.35
CA VAL A 72 -9.74 2.94 24.22
C VAL A 72 -10.13 4.11 23.33
N TYR A 73 -10.89 3.81 22.29
CA TYR A 73 -11.58 4.80 21.47
C TYR A 73 -13.06 4.84 21.86
N GLY A 74 -13.55 6.05 22.13
CA GLY A 74 -14.97 6.33 22.32
C GLY A 74 -15.48 7.27 21.23
N ILE A 75 -16.68 7.03 20.74
CA ILE A 75 -17.37 7.92 19.82
C ILE A 75 -18.77 8.16 20.35
N LYS A 76 -19.19 9.42 20.43
CA LYS A 76 -20.60 9.79 20.58
C LYS A 76 -20.99 10.55 19.32
N CYS A 77 -22.06 10.13 18.67
CA CYS A 77 -22.65 10.86 17.57
C CYS A 77 -24.13 11.16 17.84
N VAL A 78 -24.56 12.37 17.48
CA VAL A 78 -25.95 12.79 17.52
C VAL A 78 -26.43 13.07 16.09
N ASP A 79 -27.43 12.33 15.66
CA ASP A 79 -28.16 12.50 14.40
C ASP A 79 -29.36 13.46 14.61
N PHE A 80 -29.43 14.50 13.79
CA PHE A 80 -30.57 15.42 13.67
C PHE A 80 -31.37 15.16 12.38
N GLY A 81 -30.91 14.26 11.51
CA GLY A 81 -31.50 13.94 10.22
C GLY A 81 -32.45 12.75 10.27
N VAL A 82 -32.49 11.98 9.18
CA VAL A 82 -33.27 10.73 9.07
C VAL A 82 -32.35 9.51 9.14
N VAL A 83 -31.04 9.72 8.97
CA VAL A 83 -30.06 8.64 8.83
C VAL A 83 -28.82 9.00 9.63
N GLY A 84 -28.48 8.17 10.63
CA GLY A 84 -27.27 8.33 11.43
C GLY A 84 -26.12 7.45 10.92
N GLY A 85 -24.89 7.97 11.00
CA GLY A 85 -23.71 7.22 10.60
C GLY A 85 -22.42 7.76 11.23
N ILE A 86 -21.50 6.86 11.57
CA ILE A 86 -20.15 7.15 12.04
C ILE A 86 -19.16 6.48 11.09
N ILE A 87 -18.08 7.17 10.71
CA ILE A 87 -16.97 6.54 10.01
C ILE A 87 -15.63 7.13 10.47
N ALA A 88 -14.64 6.26 10.68
CA ALA A 88 -13.28 6.67 11.00
C ALA A 88 -12.23 5.72 10.44
N SER A 89 -11.02 6.25 10.24
CA SER A 89 -9.81 5.46 10.03
C SER A 89 -8.62 6.07 10.74
N MET A 90 -7.67 5.22 11.11
CA MET A 90 -6.43 5.60 11.75
C MET A 90 -5.23 5.14 10.90
N ASN A 91 -4.10 5.85 10.99
CA ASN A 91 -2.88 5.47 10.28
C ASN A 91 -2.20 4.20 10.84
N ASP A 92 -2.65 3.69 11.99
CA ASP A 92 -2.24 2.38 12.54
C ASP A 92 -3.01 1.19 11.92
N GLY A 93 -3.87 1.46 10.94
CA GLY A 93 -4.68 0.46 10.25
C GLY A 93 -6.05 0.20 10.88
N SER A 94 -6.34 0.76 12.06
CA SER A 94 -7.66 0.65 12.70
C SER A 94 -8.72 1.40 11.90
N THR A 95 -9.92 0.84 11.82
CA THR A 95 -11.08 1.46 11.15
C THR A 95 -12.38 1.22 11.92
N THR A 96 -13.40 2.02 11.64
CA THR A 96 -14.77 1.67 12.03
C THR A 96 -15.26 0.47 11.23
N ASP A 97 -15.77 -0.55 11.90
CA ASP A 97 -16.32 -1.77 11.32
C ASP A 97 -17.29 -2.45 12.30
N GLY A 98 -17.79 -3.64 11.95
CA GLY A 98 -18.75 -4.38 12.79
C GLY A 98 -18.19 -4.89 14.13
N SER A 99 -16.88 -4.75 14.37
CA SER A 99 -16.25 -5.18 15.63
C SER A 99 -16.33 -4.12 16.74
N TRP A 100 -16.88 -2.94 16.46
CA TRP A 100 -17.18 -1.93 17.46
C TRP A 100 -18.41 -2.33 18.27
N ARG A 101 -18.46 -1.92 19.54
CA ARG A 101 -19.64 -2.08 20.40
C ARG A 101 -20.39 -0.77 20.45
N CYS A 102 -21.70 -0.76 20.23
CA CYS A 102 -22.49 0.45 20.19
C CYS A 102 -23.79 0.33 21.02
N THR A 103 -24.26 1.46 21.54
CA THR A 103 -25.54 1.58 22.26
C THR A 103 -26.21 2.91 21.95
N ASN A 104 -27.55 2.93 21.95
CA ASN A 104 -28.35 4.14 21.86
C ASN A 104 -28.77 4.68 23.25
N ARG A 105 -28.42 3.95 24.31
CA ARG A 105 -28.66 4.36 25.70
C ARG A 105 -27.46 5.11 26.22
N GLN A 106 -27.68 6.13 27.04
CA GLN A 106 -26.58 6.85 27.70
C GLN A 106 -25.77 5.88 28.58
N PRO A 107 -24.46 5.71 28.32
CA PRO A 107 -23.61 4.86 29.14
C PRO A 107 -23.45 5.37 30.57
N SER A 108 -23.18 4.44 31.48
CA SER A 108 -22.78 4.76 32.85
C SER A 108 -21.46 5.55 32.87
N SER A 109 -21.20 6.26 33.96
CA SER A 109 -19.91 6.94 34.18
C SER A 109 -18.75 5.95 34.04
N GLY A 110 -17.66 6.38 33.39
CA GLY A 110 -16.47 5.54 33.20
C GLY A 110 -16.50 4.64 31.95
N TRP A 111 -17.48 4.77 31.05
CA TRP A 111 -17.55 4.00 29.79
C TRP A 111 -16.33 4.15 28.86
N LEU A 112 -15.51 5.17 29.08
CA LEU A 112 -14.26 5.39 28.35
C LEU A 112 -13.04 4.73 29.00
N SER A 113 -13.20 4.08 30.16
CA SER A 113 -12.12 3.33 30.82
C SER A 113 -11.87 1.98 30.13
N GLU A 114 -10.65 1.46 30.21
CA GLU A 114 -10.25 0.15 29.62
C GLU A 114 -11.09 -1.02 30.15
N ASN A 115 -11.36 -1.02 31.46
CA ASN A 115 -12.04 -2.12 32.16
C ASN A 115 -13.57 -1.99 32.17
N TYR A 116 -14.14 -1.05 31.42
CA TYR A 116 -15.59 -0.93 31.33
C TYR A 116 -16.20 -2.13 30.60
N ASP A 117 -17.19 -2.75 31.22
CA ASP A 117 -17.95 -3.86 30.65
C ASP A 117 -18.99 -3.34 29.64
N ASP A 118 -18.69 -3.51 28.35
CA ASP A 118 -19.59 -3.22 27.24
C ASP A 118 -20.20 -4.50 26.61
N SER A 119 -20.15 -5.64 27.31
CA SER A 119 -20.72 -6.90 26.82
C SER A 119 -22.22 -6.81 26.53
N GLY A 120 -22.94 -5.96 27.25
CA GLY A 120 -24.36 -5.67 27.02
C GLY A 120 -24.65 -4.74 25.82
N TRP A 121 -23.63 -4.23 25.13
CA TRP A 121 -23.79 -3.40 23.94
C TRP A 121 -23.84 -4.28 22.69
N GLN A 122 -24.68 -3.90 21.72
CA GLN A 122 -24.72 -4.61 20.45
C GLN A 122 -23.44 -4.37 19.65
N SER A 123 -23.04 -5.35 18.85
CA SER A 123 -22.04 -5.11 17.79
C SER A 123 -22.57 -4.04 16.83
N ALA A 124 -21.66 -3.24 16.30
CA ALA A 124 -22.00 -2.16 15.39
C ALA A 124 -22.63 -2.72 14.11
N HIS A 125 -23.76 -2.14 13.71
CA HIS A 125 -24.38 -2.43 12.42
C HIS A 125 -23.60 -1.73 11.32
N VAL A 126 -22.99 -2.50 10.42
CA VAL A 126 -22.30 -1.99 9.23
C VAL A 126 -23.33 -1.61 8.17
N ILE A 127 -23.42 -0.32 7.86
CA ILE A 127 -24.33 0.19 6.82
C ILE A 127 -23.74 -0.05 5.44
N HIS A 128 -22.49 0.38 5.22
CA HIS A 128 -21.70 0.08 4.02
C HIS A 128 -20.22 0.43 4.22
N THR A 129 -19.35 -0.12 3.38
CA THR A 129 -17.92 0.24 3.33
C THR A 129 -17.70 1.54 2.55
N ASN A 130 -16.57 2.22 2.81
CA ASN A 130 -16.26 3.49 2.17
C ASN A 130 -16.00 3.34 0.65
N ASN A 131 -15.48 2.19 0.20
CA ASN A 131 -15.31 1.87 -1.22
C ASN A 131 -16.59 1.39 -1.94
N ARG A 132 -17.66 1.08 -1.20
CA ARG A 132 -18.98 0.72 -1.76
C ARG A 132 -20.04 1.65 -1.14
N PRO A 133 -19.99 2.94 -1.44
CA PRO A 133 -20.80 3.93 -0.75
C PRO A 133 -22.30 3.73 -1.02
N SER A 134 -23.12 3.90 0.02
CA SER A 134 -24.57 4.04 -0.17
C SER A 134 -24.93 5.40 -0.75
N ILE A 135 -26.21 5.54 -1.12
CA ILE A 135 -26.82 6.79 -1.57
C ILE A 135 -26.78 7.91 -0.51
N TYR A 136 -26.51 7.60 0.77
CA TYR A 136 -26.61 8.59 1.86
C TYR A 136 -25.35 9.46 1.99
N TRP A 137 -24.15 8.88 2.08
CA TRP A 137 -22.92 9.62 2.44
C TRP A 137 -21.80 9.64 1.39
N GLY A 138 -21.88 8.84 0.33
CA GLY A 138 -20.79 8.78 -0.66
C GLY A 138 -19.45 8.35 -0.05
N VAL A 139 -18.36 8.54 -0.80
CA VAL A 139 -16.99 8.23 -0.34
C VAL A 139 -16.41 9.39 0.47
N ARG A 140 -15.81 9.09 1.63
CA ARG A 140 -14.96 10.02 2.40
C ARG A 140 -13.50 9.83 1.96
N LYS A 141 -12.91 10.82 1.29
CA LYS A 141 -11.59 10.68 0.64
C LYS A 141 -10.43 10.58 1.62
N ASP A 142 -10.55 11.21 2.78
CA ASP A 142 -9.49 11.23 3.79
C ASP A 142 -9.56 10.03 4.73
N ILE A 143 -10.57 9.18 4.56
CA ILE A 143 -10.82 8.00 5.39
C ILE A 143 -10.55 6.76 4.54
N SER A 144 -9.92 5.75 5.15
CA SER A 144 -9.57 4.48 4.51
C SER A 144 -10.76 3.86 3.76
N GLU A 145 -10.47 3.26 2.61
CA GLU A 145 -11.45 2.52 1.81
C GLU A 145 -12.02 1.29 2.54
N LYS A 146 -11.27 0.76 3.53
CA LYS A 146 -11.64 -0.38 4.38
C LYS A 146 -12.60 0.01 5.50
N ALA A 147 -12.69 1.30 5.84
CA ALA A 147 -13.58 1.76 6.89
C ALA A 147 -15.04 1.62 6.47
N SER A 148 -15.89 1.34 7.45
CA SER A 148 -17.32 1.19 7.27
C SER A 148 -18.07 2.30 8.00
N TRP A 149 -19.13 2.79 7.36
CA TRP A 149 -20.16 3.55 8.06
C TRP A 149 -20.88 2.61 9.02
N ILE A 150 -20.81 2.91 10.31
CA ILE A 150 -21.38 2.11 11.38
C ILE A 150 -22.40 2.90 12.18
N TRP A 151 -23.33 2.18 12.79
CA TRP A 151 -24.31 2.71 13.74
C TRP A 151 -24.88 1.56 14.58
N THR A 152 -25.95 1.82 15.33
CA THR A 152 -26.85 0.78 15.87
C THR A 152 -27.85 0.32 14.79
N ASN A 153 -28.63 -0.72 15.08
CA ASN A 153 -29.69 -1.19 14.16
C ASN A 153 -30.74 -0.11 13.83
N GLY A 154 -30.91 0.91 14.69
CA GLY A 154 -31.84 2.02 14.48
C GLY A 154 -31.33 3.16 13.59
N TRP A 155 -30.38 2.89 12.68
CA TRP A 155 -29.72 3.92 11.86
C TRP A 155 -30.64 4.70 10.92
N LYS A 156 -31.80 4.15 10.55
CA LYS A 156 -32.86 4.85 9.81
C LYS A 156 -33.78 5.63 10.76
N GLY A 157 -33.19 6.56 11.50
CA GLY A 157 -33.92 7.61 12.23
C GLY A 157 -34.55 7.17 13.56
N GLN A 158 -34.39 5.91 13.98
CA GLN A 158 -34.87 5.42 15.27
C GLN A 158 -33.92 5.82 16.41
N ASP A 159 -32.62 5.70 16.18
CA ASP A 159 -31.59 5.98 17.18
C ASP A 159 -30.93 7.33 16.89
N LYS A 160 -31.26 8.35 17.68
CA LYS A 160 -30.77 9.73 17.50
C LYS A 160 -29.43 10.02 18.14
N THR A 161 -29.10 9.33 19.23
CA THR A 161 -27.80 9.45 19.88
C THR A 161 -27.21 8.07 20.01
N VAL A 162 -26.00 7.88 19.48
CA VAL A 162 -25.28 6.61 19.55
C VAL A 162 -23.92 6.82 20.18
N TYR A 163 -23.59 5.91 21.09
CA TYR A 163 -22.29 5.76 21.71
C TYR A 163 -21.66 4.50 21.16
N CYS A 164 -20.46 4.59 20.62
CA CYS A 164 -19.69 3.45 20.18
C CYS A 164 -18.35 3.44 20.91
N ARG A 165 -17.93 2.25 21.35
CA ARG A 165 -16.69 2.01 22.07
C ARG A 165 -15.90 0.93 21.34
N LYS A 166 -14.60 1.13 21.32
CA LYS A 166 -13.63 0.13 20.89
C LYS A 166 -12.47 0.17 21.85
N VAL A 167 -12.33 -0.87 22.64
CA VAL A 167 -11.02 -1.19 23.20
C VAL A 167 -10.19 -1.67 22.03
N LYS A 168 -8.96 -1.16 21.91
CA LYS A 168 -7.90 -1.78 21.13
C LYS A 168 -7.58 -3.10 21.81
N THR A 169 -8.51 -4.07 21.69
CA THR A 169 -8.21 -5.46 21.94
C THR A 169 -7.14 -5.79 20.92
N GLU A 170 -5.96 -6.18 21.39
CA GLU A 170 -4.93 -6.70 20.51
C GLU A 170 -5.61 -7.64 19.51
N LEU A 171 -5.46 -7.36 18.21
CA LEU A 171 -5.74 -8.34 17.14
C LEU A 171 -5.32 -9.72 17.64
N PRO A 172 -6.10 -10.79 17.39
CA PRO A 172 -5.98 -12.06 18.10
C PRO A 172 -4.51 -12.36 18.33
N SER A 173 -4.15 -12.61 19.60
CA SER A 173 -2.77 -12.76 20.08
C SER A 173 -1.96 -13.84 19.37
N LYS A 174 -2.56 -14.52 18.37
CA LYS A 174 -1.97 -15.56 17.58
C LYS A 174 -2.28 -15.42 16.08
N ILE A 175 -1.25 -15.63 15.27
CA ILE A 175 -1.32 -15.84 13.83
C ILE A 175 -1.69 -17.29 13.58
N LYS A 176 -2.71 -17.53 12.76
CA LYS A 176 -3.05 -18.88 12.30
C LYS A 176 -2.09 -19.26 11.19
N VAL A 177 -1.52 -20.46 11.29
CA VAL A 177 -0.59 -21.04 10.32
C VAL A 177 -1.19 -22.33 9.78
N ASP A 178 -1.37 -22.36 8.47
CA ASP A 178 -1.79 -23.54 7.70
C ASP A 178 -0.57 -24.01 6.89
N ILE A 179 -0.01 -25.18 7.22
CA ILE A 179 1.28 -25.65 6.68
C ILE A 179 1.28 -27.15 6.43
N THR A 180 1.98 -27.58 5.37
CA THR A 180 2.30 -28.99 5.16
C THR A 180 3.64 -29.14 4.43
N CYS A 181 4.25 -30.31 4.52
CA CYS A 181 5.45 -30.62 3.75
C CYS A 181 5.53 -32.10 3.40
N ASP A 182 6.21 -32.40 2.30
CA ASP A 182 6.44 -33.75 1.79
C ASP A 182 7.84 -34.23 2.21
N ASN A 183 8.02 -35.08 3.22
CA ASN A 183 7.02 -35.91 3.93
C ASN A 183 6.84 -35.59 5.42
N ARG A 184 7.90 -35.11 6.09
CA ARG A 184 7.92 -34.99 7.56
C ARG A 184 8.33 -33.58 8.00
N LEU A 185 7.43 -32.93 8.70
CA LEU A 185 7.45 -31.50 9.03
C LEU A 185 7.87 -31.23 10.47
N TRP A 186 8.73 -30.23 10.61
CA TRP A 186 8.88 -29.42 11.81
C TRP A 186 8.66 -27.96 11.46
N PHE A 187 7.94 -27.25 12.33
CA PHE A 187 7.70 -25.83 12.21
C PHE A 187 8.08 -25.15 13.52
N TYR A 188 8.75 -24.01 13.41
CA TYR A 188 9.29 -23.24 14.50
C TYR A 188 8.84 -21.79 14.42
N ALA A 189 8.60 -21.18 15.58
CA ALA A 189 8.34 -19.75 15.73
C ALA A 189 9.26 -19.21 16.84
N ASP A 190 10.10 -18.22 16.51
CA ASP A 190 11.03 -17.56 17.44
C ASP A 190 11.87 -18.52 18.29
N GLY A 191 12.36 -19.61 17.68
CA GLY A 191 13.15 -20.64 18.38
C GLY A 191 12.33 -21.72 19.08
N GLN A 192 11.02 -21.56 19.22
CA GLN A 192 10.14 -22.57 19.80
C GLN A 192 9.66 -23.58 18.75
N THR A 193 9.62 -24.85 19.10
CA THR A 193 9.03 -25.92 18.26
C THR A 193 7.52 -25.89 18.39
N ILE A 194 6.83 -25.65 17.27
CA ILE A 194 5.37 -25.57 17.20
C ILE A 194 4.77 -26.85 16.58
N ILE A 195 5.41 -27.36 15.51
CA ILE A 195 5.07 -28.65 14.89
C ILE A 195 6.30 -29.54 14.95
N GLN A 196 6.06 -30.81 15.25
CA GLN A 196 7.05 -31.88 15.16
C GLN A 196 6.35 -33.16 14.66
N PRO A 197 7.07 -34.26 14.31
CA PRO A 197 6.52 -35.44 13.63
C PRO A 197 5.48 -36.29 14.39
N ASN A 198 4.92 -35.79 15.49
CA ASN A 198 3.79 -36.36 16.20
C ASN A 198 2.55 -35.45 16.18
N THR A 199 2.66 -34.24 15.63
CA THR A 199 1.54 -33.32 15.44
C THR A 199 0.64 -33.82 14.30
N PRO A 200 -0.70 -33.72 14.40
CA PRO A 200 -1.60 -34.10 13.31
C PRO A 200 -1.24 -33.44 11.98
N GLY A 201 -1.13 -34.23 10.91
CA GLY A 201 -0.75 -33.76 9.57
C GLY A 201 0.76 -33.58 9.33
N SER A 202 1.61 -33.66 10.36
CA SER A 202 3.05 -33.42 10.23
C SER A 202 3.83 -34.48 9.45
N THR A 203 3.24 -35.64 9.20
CA THR A 203 3.88 -36.78 8.50
C THR A 203 3.15 -37.21 7.23
N ASN A 204 2.12 -36.48 6.83
CA ASN A 204 1.34 -36.76 5.63
C ASN A 204 1.02 -35.44 4.93
N TRP A 205 1.75 -35.15 3.85
CA TRP A 205 1.61 -33.92 3.07
C TRP A 205 0.20 -33.69 2.51
N ARG A 206 -0.63 -34.75 2.41
CA ARG A 206 -2.02 -34.64 1.97
C ARG A 206 -2.92 -33.98 3.01
N VAL A 207 -2.47 -33.90 4.26
CA VAL A 207 -3.17 -33.33 5.40
C VAL A 207 -2.46 -32.04 5.82
N THR A 208 -3.20 -30.93 5.86
CA THR A 208 -2.68 -29.65 6.34
C THR A 208 -2.59 -29.67 7.87
N SER A 209 -1.45 -29.24 8.42
CA SER A 209 -1.33 -28.97 9.84
C SER A 209 -1.84 -27.55 10.13
N HIS A 210 -2.71 -27.42 11.14
CA HIS A 210 -3.29 -26.16 11.56
C HIS A 210 -2.78 -25.81 12.97
N VAL A 211 -2.00 -24.73 13.07
CA VAL A 211 -1.45 -24.27 14.36
C VAL A 211 -1.60 -22.76 14.50
N SER A 212 -1.31 -22.25 15.69
CA SER A 212 -1.30 -20.81 15.95
C SER A 212 -0.02 -20.42 16.69
N VAL A 213 0.58 -19.29 16.32
CA VAL A 213 1.83 -18.74 16.88
C VAL A 213 1.61 -17.31 17.37
N PRO A 214 2.37 -16.78 18.33
CA PRO A 214 2.20 -15.40 18.79
C PRO A 214 2.18 -14.36 17.65
N LYS A 215 1.39 -13.29 17.81
CA LYS A 215 1.24 -12.26 16.77
C LYS A 215 2.53 -11.47 16.49
N ASP A 216 3.33 -11.29 17.53
CA ASP A 216 4.65 -10.67 17.50
C ASP A 216 5.75 -11.61 17.00
N THR A 217 5.39 -12.83 16.53
CA THR A 217 6.39 -13.75 16.00
C THR A 217 7.18 -13.14 14.86
N LYS A 218 8.50 -13.15 15.02
CA LYS A 218 9.45 -12.49 14.13
C LYS A 218 10.16 -13.47 13.21
N VAL A 219 10.35 -14.71 13.62
CA VAL A 219 11.07 -15.72 12.84
C VAL A 219 10.23 -16.97 12.69
N TYR A 220 9.98 -17.35 11.43
CA TYR A 220 9.47 -18.66 11.07
C TYR A 220 10.62 -19.55 10.61
N GLY A 221 10.72 -20.73 11.20
CA GLY A 221 11.62 -21.79 10.75
C GLY A 221 10.83 -23.00 10.31
N ILE A 222 11.26 -23.65 9.23
CA ILE A 222 10.70 -24.90 8.74
C ILE A 222 11.85 -25.87 8.54
N LYS A 223 11.72 -27.08 9.07
CA LYS A 223 12.55 -28.21 8.65
C LYS A 223 11.62 -29.25 8.03
N CYS A 224 11.93 -29.68 6.82
CA CYS A 224 11.22 -30.78 6.18
C CYS A 224 12.20 -31.88 5.78
N VAL A 225 11.77 -33.14 5.95
CA VAL A 225 12.49 -34.33 5.50
C VAL A 225 11.65 -35.05 4.45
N ASP A 226 12.21 -35.19 3.24
CA ASP A 226 11.68 -35.97 2.13
C ASP A 226 12.21 -37.41 2.19
N PHE A 227 11.31 -38.37 2.14
CA PHE A 227 11.58 -39.80 1.98
C PHE A 227 11.24 -40.30 0.57
N GLY A 228 10.61 -39.47 -0.27
CA GLY A 228 10.18 -39.78 -1.61
C GLY A 228 11.22 -39.44 -2.68
N VAL A 229 10.74 -39.01 -3.84
CA VAL A 229 11.56 -38.57 -4.99
C VAL A 229 11.50 -37.06 -5.20
N VAL A 230 10.55 -36.38 -4.56
CA VAL A 230 10.24 -34.97 -4.76
C VAL A 230 9.89 -34.36 -3.41
N GLY A 231 10.67 -33.37 -2.97
CA GLY A 231 10.45 -32.65 -1.71
C GLY A 231 9.75 -31.30 -1.92
N GLY A 232 8.87 -30.93 -1.00
CA GLY A 232 8.14 -29.66 -1.07
C GLY A 232 7.61 -29.19 0.28
N ILE A 233 7.60 -27.86 0.47
CA ILE A 233 7.00 -27.17 1.62
C ILE A 233 5.97 -26.16 1.10
N ILE A 234 4.81 -26.09 1.73
CA ILE A 234 3.86 -25.01 1.46
C ILE A 234 3.18 -24.54 2.76
N ALA A 235 3.07 -23.22 2.92
CA ALA A 235 2.37 -22.63 4.06
C ALA A 235 1.70 -21.30 3.71
N SER A 236 0.63 -20.99 4.44
CA SER A 236 0.06 -19.65 4.49
C SER A 236 -0.35 -19.27 5.90
N MET A 237 -0.25 -17.98 6.18
CA MET A 237 -0.62 -17.40 7.46
C MET A 237 -1.73 -16.37 7.26
N ASN A 238 -2.59 -16.20 8.26
CA ASN A 238 -3.67 -15.22 8.21
C ASN A 238 -3.20 -13.75 8.35
N ASP A 239 -1.90 -13.52 8.58
CA ASP A 239 -1.27 -12.20 8.53
C ASP A 239 -0.84 -11.79 7.10
N GLY A 240 -1.12 -12.63 6.10
CA GLY A 240 -0.79 -12.41 4.70
C GLY A 240 0.55 -13.01 4.28
N SER A 241 1.34 -13.56 5.21
CA SER A 241 2.59 -14.26 4.89
C SER A 241 2.30 -15.58 4.19
N THR A 242 3.11 -15.92 3.19
CA THR A 242 3.03 -17.20 2.47
C THR A 242 4.42 -17.75 2.18
N THR A 243 4.53 -19.04 1.92
CA THR A 243 5.75 -19.60 1.30
C THR A 243 5.88 -19.10 -0.13
N ASP A 244 7.03 -18.56 -0.48
CA ASP A 244 7.38 -18.04 -1.80
C ASP A 244 8.91 -17.96 -1.95
N GLY A 245 9.39 -17.40 -3.07
CA GLY A 245 10.83 -17.29 -3.35
C GLY A 245 11.62 -16.37 -2.41
N SER A 246 10.96 -15.63 -1.52
CA SER A 246 11.60 -14.73 -0.56
C SER A 246 12.07 -15.44 0.72
N TRP A 247 11.77 -16.73 0.88
CA TRP A 247 12.30 -17.56 1.96
C TRP A 247 13.76 -17.93 1.70
N ARG A 248 14.54 -18.12 2.76
CA ARG A 248 15.94 -18.56 2.68
C ARG A 248 15.97 -20.04 3.04
N CYS A 249 16.60 -20.87 2.22
CA CYS A 249 16.64 -22.31 2.43
C CYS A 249 18.05 -22.90 2.29
N THR A 250 18.32 -24.00 3.01
CA THR A 250 19.56 -24.78 2.92
C THR A 250 19.27 -26.26 3.10
N ASN A 251 20.06 -27.10 2.43
CA ASN A 251 20.07 -28.55 2.62
C ASN A 251 21.14 -29.01 3.63
N ARG A 252 21.98 -28.08 4.11
CA ARG A 252 22.99 -28.34 5.14
C ARG A 252 22.39 -28.09 6.50
N GLN A 253 22.75 -28.91 7.48
CA GLN A 253 22.37 -28.68 8.87
C GLN A 253 22.83 -27.27 9.32
N PRO A 254 21.90 -26.39 9.74
CA PRO A 254 22.27 -25.07 10.23
C PRO A 254 23.05 -25.12 11.54
N ASN A 255 23.86 -24.10 11.77
CA ASN A 255 24.51 -23.90 13.07
C ASN A 255 23.45 -23.63 14.17
N SER A 256 23.83 -23.85 15.42
CA SER A 256 23.00 -23.51 16.57
C SER A 256 22.53 -22.05 16.51
N GLY A 257 21.28 -21.79 16.86
CA GLY A 257 20.73 -20.43 16.86
C GLY A 257 20.16 -19.96 15.52
N TRP A 258 20.04 -20.82 14.49
CA TRP A 258 19.43 -20.46 13.20
C TRP A 258 17.98 -19.97 13.26
N LEU A 259 17.30 -20.22 14.37
CA LEU A 259 15.95 -19.73 14.64
C LEU A 259 15.92 -18.35 15.33
N SER A 260 17.07 -17.79 15.70
CA SER A 260 17.15 -16.44 16.29
C SER A 260 16.98 -15.36 15.23
N GLU A 261 16.47 -14.19 15.59
CA GLU A 261 16.23 -13.05 14.68
C GLU A 261 17.51 -12.58 13.97
N ASN A 262 18.63 -12.52 14.70
CA ASN A 262 19.91 -11.99 14.22
C ASN A 262 20.80 -13.03 13.53
N TYR A 263 20.29 -14.23 13.25
CA TYR A 263 21.06 -15.24 12.56
C TYR A 263 21.38 -14.84 11.11
N ASP A 264 22.64 -14.93 10.73
CA ASP A 264 23.10 -14.68 9.37
C ASP A 264 22.79 -15.87 8.45
N ASP A 265 21.72 -15.74 7.65
CA ASP A 265 21.34 -16.69 6.61
C ASP A 265 21.76 -16.22 5.20
N SER A 266 22.70 -15.26 5.09
CA SER A 266 23.20 -14.77 3.80
C SER A 266 23.87 -15.87 2.95
N GLY A 267 24.41 -16.91 3.59
CA GLY A 267 24.96 -18.09 2.92
C GLY A 267 23.93 -19.11 2.41
N TRP A 268 22.64 -18.93 2.72
CA TRP A 268 21.57 -19.81 2.27
C TRP A 268 21.15 -19.41 0.84
N GLN A 269 20.48 -20.30 0.10
CA GLN A 269 19.91 -19.89 -1.19
C GLN A 269 18.52 -19.30 -0.97
N SER A 270 18.06 -18.46 -1.89
CA SER A 270 16.64 -18.12 -1.97
C SER A 270 15.85 -19.38 -2.33
N ALA A 271 14.64 -19.50 -1.79
CA ALA A 271 13.80 -20.66 -2.00
C ALA A 271 13.45 -20.83 -3.48
N HIS A 272 13.65 -22.03 -4.01
CA HIS A 272 13.22 -22.39 -5.35
C HIS A 272 11.70 -22.60 -5.33
N VAL A 273 10.97 -21.82 -6.14
CA VAL A 273 9.51 -21.94 -6.29
C VAL A 273 9.21 -23.03 -7.30
N ILE A 274 8.57 -24.11 -6.87
CA ILE A 274 8.21 -25.23 -7.76
C ILE A 274 6.93 -24.88 -8.54
N HIS A 275 5.88 -24.45 -7.83
CA HIS A 275 4.66 -23.89 -8.42
C HIS A 275 3.78 -23.20 -7.35
N THR A 276 2.84 -22.37 -7.78
CA THR A 276 1.84 -21.74 -6.90
C THR A 276 0.69 -22.70 -6.60
N ASN A 277 -0.01 -22.50 -5.48
CA ASN A 277 -1.11 -23.37 -5.05
C ASN A 277 -2.30 -23.34 -6.03
N ASN A 278 -2.54 -22.20 -6.70
CA ASN A 278 -3.58 -22.07 -7.73
C ASN A 278 -3.19 -22.60 -9.12
N ARG A 279 -1.92 -23.00 -9.32
CA ARG A 279 -1.43 -23.61 -10.57
C ARG A 279 -0.66 -24.90 -10.22
N PRO A 280 -1.36 -25.95 -9.77
CA PRO A 280 -0.73 -27.17 -9.28
C PRO A 280 0.10 -27.87 -10.36
N SER A 281 1.22 -28.46 -9.96
CA SER A 281 2.00 -29.36 -10.82
C SER A 281 1.44 -30.78 -10.82
N MET A 282 2.06 -31.69 -11.58
CA MET A 282 1.74 -33.12 -11.55
C MET A 282 2.06 -33.79 -10.20
N TYR A 283 2.90 -33.18 -9.35
CA TYR A 283 3.38 -33.80 -8.10
C TYR A 283 2.43 -33.55 -6.93
N TRP A 284 1.92 -32.32 -6.80
CA TRP A 284 0.98 -31.94 -5.73
C TRP A 284 -0.22 -31.17 -6.27
N GLY A 285 -1.41 -31.54 -5.80
CA GLY A 285 -2.65 -30.82 -6.06
C GLY A 285 -2.86 -29.64 -5.11
N VAL A 286 -3.91 -28.86 -5.39
CA VAL A 286 -4.32 -27.70 -4.57
C VAL A 286 -4.53 -28.11 -3.10
N ARG A 287 -3.98 -27.31 -2.18
CA ARG A 287 -4.24 -27.40 -0.74
C ARG A 287 -5.34 -26.39 -0.39
N LYS A 288 -6.55 -26.88 -0.06
CA LYS A 288 -7.75 -26.03 0.11
C LYS A 288 -7.65 -25.06 1.28
N ASP A 289 -6.94 -25.46 2.34
CA ASP A 289 -6.80 -24.67 3.56
C ASP A 289 -5.64 -23.67 3.50
N ILE A 290 -4.86 -23.72 2.41
CA ILE A 290 -3.68 -22.88 2.22
C ILE A 290 -3.99 -21.87 1.11
N SER A 291 -3.54 -20.63 1.31
CA SER A 291 -3.75 -19.52 0.36
C SER A 291 -3.36 -19.89 -1.07
N GLU A 292 -4.15 -19.43 -2.03
CA GLU A 292 -3.86 -19.57 -3.46
C GLU A 292 -2.55 -18.91 -3.90
N LYS A 293 -2.09 -17.91 -3.13
CA LYS A 293 -0.84 -17.17 -3.36
C LYS A 293 0.39 -17.91 -2.86
N ALA A 294 0.22 -18.89 -1.96
CA ALA A 294 1.34 -19.67 -1.46
C ALA A 294 1.94 -20.54 -2.57
N SER A 295 3.24 -20.74 -2.49
CA SER A 295 3.99 -21.57 -3.41
C SER A 295 4.57 -22.77 -2.70
N TRP A 296 4.60 -23.90 -3.40
CA TRP A 296 5.45 -25.02 -3.03
C TRP A 296 6.90 -24.60 -3.23
N ILE A 297 7.66 -24.60 -2.15
CA ILE A 297 9.07 -24.19 -2.13
C ILE A 297 9.98 -25.31 -1.66
N TRP A 298 11.23 -25.26 -2.10
CA TRP A 298 12.31 -26.12 -1.63
C TRP A 298 13.67 -25.47 -1.94
N THR A 299 14.75 -26.21 -1.80
CA THR A 299 16.04 -25.90 -2.43
C THR A 299 16.05 -26.29 -3.92
N ASN A 300 17.10 -25.91 -4.66
CA ASN A 300 17.27 -26.35 -6.04
C ASN A 300 17.30 -27.89 -6.21
N GLY A 301 17.65 -28.65 -5.16
CA GLY A 301 17.68 -30.11 -5.17
C GLY A 301 16.33 -30.80 -4.92
N TRP A 302 15.21 -30.17 -5.23
CA TRP A 302 13.86 -30.66 -4.94
C TRP A 302 13.49 -31.98 -5.62
N LYS A 303 14.14 -32.33 -6.74
CA LYS A 303 14.02 -33.64 -7.41
C LYS A 303 14.96 -34.67 -6.78
N GLY A 304 14.75 -34.97 -5.51
CA GLY A 304 15.36 -36.11 -4.82
C GLY A 304 16.83 -35.96 -4.43
N GLN A 305 17.47 -34.82 -4.73
CA GLN A 305 18.86 -34.54 -4.38
C GLN A 305 18.98 -34.11 -2.91
N ASP A 306 18.08 -33.23 -2.48
CA ASP A 306 18.07 -32.66 -1.14
C ASP A 306 16.99 -33.31 -0.29
N LYS A 307 17.39 -34.22 0.60
CA LYS A 307 16.47 -34.99 1.45
C LYS A 307 16.01 -34.26 2.71
N THR A 308 16.84 -33.38 3.26
CA THR A 308 16.47 -32.56 4.41
C THR A 308 16.70 -31.11 4.05
N VAL A 309 15.66 -30.29 4.21
CA VAL A 309 15.72 -28.85 3.94
C VAL A 309 15.28 -28.07 5.16
N TYR A 310 16.04 -27.01 5.43
CA TYR A 310 15.75 -26.01 6.44
C TYR A 310 15.42 -24.71 5.69
N CYS A 311 14.27 -24.13 5.96
CA CYS A 311 13.86 -22.84 5.42
C CYS A 311 13.59 -21.88 6.58
N ARG A 312 13.99 -20.62 6.41
CA ARG A 312 13.85 -19.56 7.40
C ARG A 312 13.23 -18.33 6.75
N LYS A 313 12.35 -17.68 7.49
CA LYS A 313 11.80 -16.38 7.13
C LYS A 313 11.78 -15.51 8.38
N VAL A 314 12.45 -14.37 8.30
CA VAL A 314 12.22 -13.31 9.27
C VAL A 314 11.02 -12.51 8.76
N LYS A 315 9.95 -12.48 9.56
CA LYS A 315 8.86 -11.53 9.43
C LYS A 315 9.46 -10.16 9.69
N SER A 316 9.87 -9.50 8.62
CA SER A 316 10.23 -8.10 8.70
C SER A 316 8.97 -7.35 9.14
N GLU A 317 8.99 -6.70 10.30
CA GLU A 317 8.31 -5.40 10.38
C GLU A 317 8.69 -4.64 9.12
N LEU A 318 7.70 -4.06 8.42
CA LEU A 318 7.82 -3.29 7.17
C LEU A 318 9.29 -3.04 6.79
N PRO A 319 9.84 -3.65 5.73
CA PRO A 319 11.28 -3.90 5.66
C PRO A 319 12.03 -2.61 5.95
N SER A 320 12.96 -2.63 6.91
CA SER A 320 13.77 -1.44 7.17
C SER A 320 14.61 -1.09 5.94
N LYS A 321 14.92 -2.08 5.08
CA LYS A 321 15.59 -1.94 3.79
C LYS A 321 15.23 -3.06 2.78
N ILE A 322 15.21 -2.74 1.48
CA ILE A 322 15.19 -3.69 0.35
C ILE A 322 16.61 -4.17 0.10
N ARG A 323 16.85 -5.49 0.08
CA ARG A 323 18.14 -6.08 -0.30
C ARG A 323 18.24 -6.13 -1.81
N VAL A 324 19.39 -5.69 -2.33
CA VAL A 324 19.70 -5.66 -3.76
C VAL A 324 20.93 -6.53 -4.02
N ASP A 325 20.75 -7.54 -4.86
CA ASP A 325 21.82 -8.35 -5.43
C ASP A 325 22.06 -7.88 -6.85
N ILE A 326 23.25 -7.38 -7.14
CA ILE A 326 23.54 -6.78 -8.44
C ILE A 326 24.98 -7.04 -8.86
N THR A 327 25.16 -7.25 -10.15
CA THR A 327 26.49 -7.24 -10.76
C THR A 327 26.42 -6.68 -12.18
N CYS A 328 27.55 -6.23 -12.70
CA CYS A 328 27.66 -5.82 -14.09
C CYS A 328 29.06 -6.09 -14.64
N ASP A 329 29.14 -6.32 -15.95
CA ASP A 329 30.37 -6.53 -16.69
C ASP A 329 30.78 -5.19 -17.36
N ASN A 330 31.74 -4.41 -16.85
CA ASN A 330 32.79 -4.76 -15.88
C ASN A 330 32.76 -3.94 -14.57
N ARG A 331 32.32 -2.68 -14.64
CA ARG A 331 32.43 -1.73 -13.53
C ARG A 331 31.09 -1.08 -13.23
N LEU A 332 30.61 -1.28 -12.01
CA LEU A 332 29.26 -0.99 -11.55
C LEU A 332 29.20 0.28 -10.68
N TRP A 333 28.17 1.08 -10.95
CA TRP A 333 27.59 2.01 -9.99
C TRP A 333 26.11 1.70 -9.86
N PHE A 334 25.62 1.75 -8.64
CA PHE A 334 24.20 1.58 -8.32
C PHE A 334 23.73 2.75 -7.46
N TYR A 335 22.55 3.26 -7.78
CA TYR A 335 21.95 4.42 -7.18
C TYR A 335 20.52 4.13 -6.73
N ALA A 336 20.13 4.73 -5.62
CA ALA A 336 18.76 4.72 -5.10
C ALA A 336 18.36 6.16 -4.74
N ASP A 337 17.28 6.66 -5.34
CA ASP A 337 16.74 8.02 -5.12
C ASP A 337 17.79 9.14 -5.16
N GLY A 338 18.74 9.05 -6.10
CA GLY A 338 19.83 10.01 -6.26
C GLY A 338 21.06 9.77 -5.39
N GLN A 339 21.00 8.88 -4.40
CA GLN A 339 22.16 8.50 -3.59
C GLN A 339 23.00 7.43 -4.28
N THR A 340 24.33 7.51 -4.14
CA THR A 340 25.26 6.48 -4.63
C THR A 340 25.38 5.38 -3.59
N ILE A 341 24.99 4.16 -3.94
CA ILE A 341 25.00 2.98 -3.06
C ILE A 341 26.19 2.07 -3.37
N ILE A 342 26.47 1.85 -4.66
CA ILE A 342 27.65 1.12 -5.14
C ILE A 342 28.46 2.05 -6.01
N GLN A 343 29.78 1.98 -5.85
CA GLN A 343 30.78 2.64 -6.68
C GLN A 343 31.99 1.69 -6.86
N PRO A 344 32.94 1.96 -7.78
CA PRO A 344 34.03 1.05 -8.15
C PRO A 344 35.05 0.66 -7.07
N ASN A 345 34.82 1.05 -5.81
CA ASN A 345 35.56 0.62 -4.63
C ASN A 345 34.72 -0.27 -3.69
N THR A 346 33.44 -0.49 -3.99
CA THR A 346 32.58 -1.43 -3.27
C THR A 346 32.93 -2.86 -3.67
N SER A 347 32.91 -3.79 -2.72
CA SER A 347 33.17 -5.21 -2.97
C SER A 347 32.28 -5.77 -4.09
N GLY A 348 32.88 -6.41 -5.10
CA GLY A 348 32.17 -6.97 -6.26
C GLY A 348 31.85 -5.98 -7.38
N SER A 349 32.03 -4.67 -7.16
CA SER A 349 31.67 -3.64 -8.16
C SER A 349 32.52 -3.62 -9.42
N THR A 350 33.68 -4.28 -9.44
CA THR A 350 34.61 -4.32 -10.58
C THR A 350 34.89 -5.72 -11.10
N ASN A 351 34.15 -6.72 -10.63
CA ASN A 351 34.30 -8.11 -11.07
C ASN A 351 32.92 -8.74 -11.17
N TRP A 352 32.43 -8.86 -12.40
CA TRP A 352 31.07 -9.37 -12.67
C TRP A 352 30.82 -10.78 -12.13
N ARG A 353 31.89 -11.57 -11.88
CA ARG A 353 31.78 -12.91 -11.30
C ARG A 353 31.37 -12.88 -9.84
N VAL A 354 31.52 -11.74 -9.17
CA VAL A 354 31.19 -11.51 -7.76
C VAL A 354 29.94 -10.65 -7.69
N THR A 355 28.90 -11.14 -7.00
CA THR A 355 27.66 -10.38 -6.78
C THR A 355 27.90 -9.34 -5.69
N SER A 356 27.50 -8.09 -5.94
CA SER A 356 27.46 -7.06 -4.89
C SER A 356 26.14 -7.17 -4.13
N HIS A 357 26.22 -7.12 -2.80
CA HIS A 357 25.07 -7.19 -1.91
C HIS A 357 24.92 -5.88 -1.14
N VAL A 358 23.83 -5.16 -1.37
CA VAL A 358 23.56 -3.88 -0.70
C VAL A 358 22.12 -3.82 -0.22
N SER A 359 21.77 -2.77 0.51
CA SER A 359 20.40 -2.55 0.94
C SER A 359 20.01 -1.07 0.82
N VAL A 360 18.77 -0.81 0.43
CA VAL A 360 18.22 0.53 0.16
C VAL A 360 16.89 0.71 0.93
N PRO A 361 16.43 1.93 1.23
CA PRO A 361 15.14 2.14 1.89
C PRO A 361 13.96 1.47 1.15
N THR A 362 12.89 1.14 1.86
CA THR A 362 11.71 0.48 1.26
C THR A 362 10.81 1.41 0.46
N ASP A 363 10.83 2.70 0.79
CA ASP A 363 10.17 3.76 0.06
C ASP A 363 10.97 4.22 -1.16
N THR A 364 12.06 3.51 -1.51
CA THR A 364 12.83 3.83 -2.72
C THR A 364 11.98 3.77 -3.98
N LYS A 365 12.04 4.86 -4.74
CA LYS A 365 11.20 5.11 -5.91
C LYS A 365 11.97 4.94 -7.21
N VAL A 366 13.26 5.30 -7.22
CA VAL A 366 14.08 5.26 -8.42
C VAL A 366 15.34 4.43 -8.18
N TYR A 367 15.52 3.42 -9.03
CA TYR A 367 16.79 2.71 -9.17
C TYR A 367 17.53 3.22 -10.40
N GLY A 368 18.80 3.57 -10.21
CA GLY A 368 19.71 3.91 -11.28
C GLY A 368 20.89 2.95 -11.31
N ILE A 369 21.31 2.55 -12.50
CA ILE A 369 22.50 1.72 -12.71
C ILE A 369 23.34 2.41 -13.76
N LYS A 370 24.65 2.57 -13.48
CA LYS A 370 25.64 2.87 -14.51
C LYS A 370 26.59 1.69 -14.57
N CYS A 371 26.81 1.15 -15.75
CA CYS A 371 27.82 0.13 -15.98
C CYS A 371 28.78 0.55 -17.09
N VAL A 372 30.06 0.28 -16.89
CA VAL A 372 31.10 0.48 -17.90
C VAL A 372 31.69 -0.87 -18.26
N ASP A 373 31.60 -1.23 -19.54
CA ASP A 373 32.21 -2.40 -20.16
C ASP A 373 33.62 -2.07 -20.67
N PHE A 374 34.60 -2.88 -20.27
CA PHE A 374 35.97 -2.85 -20.80
C PHE A 374 36.26 -4.01 -21.78
N GLY A 375 35.33 -4.95 -21.90
CA GLY A 375 35.46 -6.15 -22.72
C GLY A 375 34.84 -6.00 -24.11
N VAL A 376 34.21 -7.07 -24.59
CA VAL A 376 33.46 -7.10 -25.87
C VAL A 376 31.96 -7.19 -25.62
N VAL A 377 31.55 -7.62 -24.42
CA VAL A 377 30.17 -7.92 -24.10
C VAL A 377 29.80 -7.23 -22.80
N GLY A 378 28.86 -6.27 -22.86
CA GLY A 378 28.34 -5.57 -21.69
C GLY A 378 27.07 -6.21 -21.16
N GLY A 379 26.92 -6.25 -19.84
CA GLY A 379 25.73 -6.80 -19.20
C GLY A 379 25.50 -6.29 -17.79
N ILE A 380 24.24 -6.11 -17.41
CA ILE A 380 23.78 -5.78 -16.06
C ILE A 380 22.77 -6.84 -15.64
N ILE A 381 22.88 -7.35 -14.41
CA ILE A 381 21.84 -8.20 -13.83
C ILE A 381 21.63 -7.88 -12.36
N ALA A 382 20.38 -7.81 -11.93
CA ALA A 382 20.03 -7.61 -10.53
C ALA A 382 18.72 -8.29 -10.13
N SER A 383 18.60 -8.61 -8.84
CA SER A 383 17.34 -8.97 -8.21
C SER A 383 17.22 -8.36 -6.82
N MET A 384 15.99 -8.09 -6.41
CA MET A 384 15.66 -7.55 -5.10
C MET A 384 14.76 -8.52 -4.34
N ASN A 385 14.84 -8.48 -3.00
CA ASN A 385 14.00 -9.32 -2.15
C ASN A 385 12.52 -8.87 -2.11
N ASP A 386 12.17 -7.74 -2.74
CA ASP A 386 10.80 -7.30 -2.97
C ASP A 386 10.19 -7.88 -4.26
N GLY A 387 10.92 -8.78 -4.94
CA GLY A 387 10.50 -9.43 -6.19
C GLY A 387 10.87 -8.66 -7.46
N SER A 388 11.40 -7.45 -7.35
CA SER A 388 11.90 -6.69 -8.52
C SER A 388 13.14 -7.36 -9.11
N THR A 389 13.25 -7.36 -10.44
CA THR A 389 14.41 -7.87 -11.17
C THR A 389 14.79 -6.97 -12.33
N THR A 390 16.00 -7.14 -12.87
CA THR A 390 16.33 -6.60 -14.19
C THR A 390 15.60 -7.39 -15.28
N ASP A 391 14.93 -6.67 -16.17
CA ASP A 391 14.17 -7.22 -17.29
C ASP A 391 14.01 -6.16 -18.41
N GLY A 392 13.26 -6.47 -19.46
CA GLY A 392 13.03 -5.56 -20.59
C GLY A 392 12.22 -4.30 -20.26
N SER A 393 11.69 -4.17 -19.05
CA SER A 393 10.91 -3.01 -18.62
C SER A 393 11.76 -1.86 -18.07
N TRP A 394 13.08 -2.06 -17.97
CA TRP A 394 14.04 -1.01 -17.63
C TRP A 394 14.23 -0.06 -18.83
N ARG A 395 14.52 1.21 -18.55
CA ARG A 395 14.86 2.22 -19.57
C ARG A 395 16.37 2.38 -19.57
N CYS A 396 17.03 2.26 -20.72
CA CYS A 396 18.48 2.34 -20.81
C CYS A 396 18.96 3.28 -21.92
N THR A 397 20.14 3.88 -21.75
CA THR A 397 20.82 4.71 -22.75
C THR A 397 22.33 4.51 -22.67
N ASN A 398 23.01 4.67 -23.81
CA ASN A 398 24.46 4.72 -23.92
C ASN A 398 25.00 6.17 -23.92
N ARG A 399 24.10 7.16 -23.93
CA ARG A 399 24.45 8.58 -23.86
C ARG A 399 24.52 9.02 -22.41
N GLN A 400 25.46 9.90 -22.08
CA GLN A 400 25.53 10.47 -20.74
C GLN A 400 24.22 11.21 -20.41
N PRO A 401 23.50 10.83 -19.34
CA PRO A 401 22.28 11.50 -18.94
C PRO A 401 22.52 12.93 -18.47
N ASN A 402 21.49 13.77 -18.62
CA ASN A 402 21.48 15.09 -18.02
C ASN A 402 21.45 14.99 -16.49
N SER A 403 21.86 16.08 -15.82
CA SER A 403 21.78 16.19 -14.36
C SER A 403 20.36 15.91 -13.87
N GLY A 404 20.23 15.13 -12.79
CA GLY A 404 18.93 14.80 -12.21
C GLY A 404 18.25 13.55 -12.80
N TRP A 405 18.93 12.76 -13.64
CA TRP A 405 18.39 11.49 -14.18
C TRP A 405 17.99 10.45 -13.12
N LEU A 406 18.49 10.61 -11.90
CA LEU A 406 18.12 9.79 -10.73
C LEU A 406 16.89 10.32 -9.97
N SER A 407 16.30 11.44 -10.39
CA SER A 407 15.08 11.98 -9.78
C SER A 407 13.83 11.25 -10.26
N GLU A 408 12.78 11.21 -9.44
CA GLU A 408 11.49 10.56 -9.75
C GLU A 408 10.83 11.11 -11.02
N ASN A 409 10.89 12.43 -11.21
CA ASN A 409 10.22 13.14 -12.30
C ASN A 409 11.09 13.31 -13.56
N TYR A 410 12.24 12.65 -13.64
CA TYR A 410 13.08 12.71 -14.83
C TYR A 410 12.37 12.07 -16.03
N ASP A 411 12.36 12.80 -17.14
CA ASP A 411 11.83 12.31 -18.41
C ASP A 411 12.87 11.42 -19.10
N ASP A 412 12.65 10.11 -19.05
CA ASP A 412 13.46 9.12 -19.76
C ASP A 412 12.75 8.59 -21.01
N SER A 413 11.74 9.28 -21.55
CA SER A 413 10.94 8.84 -22.72
C SER A 413 11.77 8.64 -24.01
N ASP A 414 12.92 9.31 -24.12
CA ASP A 414 13.86 9.14 -25.23
C ASP A 414 14.82 7.96 -25.06
N TRP A 415 14.84 7.30 -23.90
CA TRP A 415 15.69 6.12 -23.67
C TRP A 415 15.05 4.91 -24.35
N GLN A 416 15.85 3.91 -24.70
CA GLN A 416 15.28 2.66 -25.22
C GLN A 416 14.87 1.75 -24.06
N SER A 417 13.89 0.89 -24.27
CA SER A 417 13.66 -0.23 -23.37
C SER A 417 14.90 -1.14 -23.37
N ALA A 418 15.20 -1.75 -22.23
CA ALA A 418 16.39 -2.55 -22.06
C ALA A 418 16.34 -3.78 -22.98
N HIS A 419 17.43 -4.02 -23.69
CA HIS A 419 17.61 -5.23 -24.47
C HIS A 419 17.92 -6.40 -23.52
N VAL A 420 17.03 -7.39 -23.49
CA VAL A 420 17.24 -8.63 -22.72
C VAL A 420 18.17 -9.55 -23.49
N ILE A 421 19.35 -9.82 -22.94
CA ILE A 421 20.34 -10.72 -23.56
C ILE A 421 19.96 -12.18 -23.29
N HIS A 422 19.73 -12.51 -22.02
CA HIS A 422 19.18 -13.81 -21.59
C HIS A 422 18.72 -13.75 -20.12
N THR A 423 17.89 -14.71 -19.70
CA THR A 423 17.50 -14.90 -18.30
C THR A 423 18.56 -15.67 -17.51
N ASN A 424 18.57 -15.53 -16.19
CA ASN A 424 19.55 -16.19 -15.33
C ASN A 424 19.33 -17.72 -15.29
N ASN A 425 18.09 -18.18 -15.45
CA ASN A 425 17.75 -19.61 -15.59
C ASN A 425 18.04 -20.21 -16.98
N ARG A 426 18.36 -19.40 -17.98
CA ARG A 426 18.76 -19.83 -19.34
C ARG A 426 20.03 -19.08 -19.76
N PRO A 427 21.17 -19.35 -19.09
CA PRO A 427 22.37 -18.56 -19.26
C PRO A 427 22.97 -18.70 -20.66
N SER A 428 23.48 -17.60 -21.21
CA SER A 428 24.34 -17.66 -22.40
C SER A 428 25.75 -18.13 -22.04
N ILE A 429 26.56 -18.37 -23.08
CA ILE A 429 27.98 -18.71 -22.97
C ILE A 429 28.83 -17.60 -22.31
N TYR A 430 28.32 -16.36 -22.19
CA TYR A 430 29.13 -15.22 -21.71
C TYR A 430 29.29 -15.20 -20.18
N TRP A 431 28.20 -15.34 -19.41
CA TRP A 431 28.22 -15.11 -17.95
C TRP A 431 27.78 -16.29 -17.08
N GLY A 432 27.15 -17.33 -17.64
CA GLY A 432 26.61 -18.43 -16.83
C GLY A 432 25.54 -17.96 -15.82
N VAL A 433 25.19 -18.83 -14.87
CA VAL A 433 24.24 -18.52 -13.79
C VAL A 433 24.91 -17.67 -12.71
N ARG A 434 24.21 -16.63 -12.22
CA ARG A 434 24.56 -15.88 -11.00
C ARG A 434 23.74 -16.45 -9.83
N LYS A 435 24.39 -17.24 -8.97
CA LYS A 435 23.75 -18.02 -7.89
C LYS A 435 22.99 -17.18 -6.85
N ASP A 436 23.42 -15.95 -6.62
CA ASP A 436 22.85 -15.07 -5.59
C ASP A 436 21.77 -14.13 -6.16
N ILE A 437 21.51 -14.22 -7.47
CA ILE A 437 20.53 -13.40 -8.17
C ILE A 437 19.38 -14.31 -8.64
N SER A 438 18.15 -13.79 -8.58
CA SER A 438 16.94 -14.52 -8.98
C SER A 438 17.09 -15.16 -10.37
N GLU A 439 16.55 -16.36 -10.51
CA GLU A 439 16.52 -17.11 -11.78
C GLU A 439 15.72 -16.38 -12.88
N ASN A 440 14.76 -15.54 -12.45
CA ASN A 440 13.89 -14.73 -13.31
C ASN A 440 14.52 -13.38 -13.69
N ALA A 441 15.66 -13.02 -13.11
CA ALA A 441 16.37 -11.82 -13.52
C ALA A 441 17.00 -12.04 -14.90
N SER A 442 17.04 -10.98 -15.69
CA SER A 442 17.63 -10.96 -17.02
C SER A 442 18.92 -10.15 -17.03
N TRP A 443 19.92 -10.65 -17.75
CA TRP A 443 21.02 -9.82 -18.20
C TRP A 443 20.48 -8.82 -19.21
N ILE A 444 20.60 -7.54 -18.88
CA ILE A 444 20.10 -6.43 -19.69
C ILE A 444 21.23 -5.49 -20.09
N TRP A 445 21.02 -4.82 -21.22
CA TRP A 445 21.88 -3.76 -21.73
C TRP A 445 21.10 -2.87 -22.72
N THR A 446 21.80 -2.01 -23.46
CA THR A 446 21.29 -1.43 -24.71
C THR A 446 21.47 -2.40 -25.89
N ASN A 447 20.91 -2.07 -27.06
CA ASN A 447 21.11 -2.87 -28.27
C ASN A 447 22.60 -3.04 -28.66
N GLY A 448 23.49 -2.14 -28.24
CA GLY A 448 24.93 -2.21 -28.49
C GLY A 448 25.73 -3.10 -27.54
N TRP A 449 25.11 -4.12 -26.95
CA TRP A 449 25.73 -5.00 -25.94
C TRP A 449 26.94 -5.80 -26.44
N LYS A 450 27.08 -6.00 -27.75
CA LYS A 450 28.29 -6.58 -28.37
C LYS A 450 29.30 -5.49 -28.73
N GLY A 451 29.80 -4.81 -27.72
CA GLY A 451 31.00 -3.97 -27.81
C GLY A 451 30.82 -2.59 -28.44
N GLN A 452 29.61 -2.26 -28.87
CA GLN A 452 29.28 -0.95 -29.45
C GLN A 452 29.06 0.09 -28.34
N ASP A 453 28.37 -0.30 -27.28
CA ASP A 453 28.02 0.58 -26.16
C ASP A 453 28.88 0.25 -24.94
N LYS A 454 29.90 1.07 -24.69
CA LYS A 454 30.85 0.87 -23.59
C LYS A 454 30.37 1.36 -22.24
N THR A 455 29.51 2.38 -22.20
CA THR A 455 28.92 2.88 -20.96
C THR A 455 27.42 2.90 -21.12
N VAL A 456 26.72 2.26 -20.21
CA VAL A 456 25.25 2.21 -20.20
C VAL A 456 24.71 2.70 -18.88
N TYR A 457 23.66 3.50 -18.97
CA TYR A 457 22.86 3.99 -17.87
C TYR A 457 21.48 3.35 -18.00
N CYS A 458 21.01 2.71 -16.94
CA CYS A 458 19.68 2.13 -16.87
C CYS A 458 18.93 2.70 -15.67
N ARG A 459 17.64 2.99 -15.85
CA ARG A 459 16.75 3.58 -14.86
C ARG A 459 15.47 2.74 -14.75
N LYS A 460 14.99 2.59 -13.53
CA LYS A 460 13.67 2.04 -13.25
C LYS A 460 12.98 2.90 -12.19
N VAL A 461 11.79 3.37 -12.51
CA VAL A 461 10.88 3.94 -11.51
C VAL A 461 9.98 2.82 -11.04
N LYS A 462 9.92 2.62 -9.73
CA LYS A 462 8.94 1.74 -9.09
C LYS A 462 7.58 2.35 -9.38
N SER A 463 6.78 1.71 -10.22
CA SER A 463 5.53 2.30 -10.71
C SER A 463 4.62 2.61 -9.52
N VAL A 464 4.33 3.90 -9.34
CA VAL A 464 3.16 4.30 -8.55
C VAL A 464 1.95 3.85 -9.36
N PRO A 465 0.98 3.14 -8.77
CA PRO A 465 -0.25 2.79 -9.47
C PRO A 465 -0.84 4.04 -10.14
N ALA A 466 -1.15 3.91 -11.44
CA ALA A 466 -1.66 5.02 -12.23
C ALA A 466 -2.90 5.61 -11.56
N HIS A 467 -2.82 6.89 -11.20
CA HIS A 467 -3.90 7.58 -10.51
C HIS A 467 -4.19 8.92 -11.18
N TRP A 468 -5.43 9.33 -11.05
CA TRP A 468 -5.86 10.62 -11.55
C TRP A 468 -5.27 11.73 -10.68
N GLY A 469 -4.62 12.70 -11.31
CA GLY A 469 -4.32 13.98 -10.70
C GLY A 469 -5.60 14.73 -10.32
N THR A 470 -5.45 15.82 -9.57
CA THR A 470 -6.57 16.68 -9.20
C THR A 470 -7.28 17.22 -10.43
N TRP A 471 -8.61 17.33 -10.35
CA TRP A 471 -9.38 18.02 -11.38
C TRP A 471 -8.99 19.51 -11.43
N GLY A 472 -8.78 20.03 -12.64
CA GLY A 472 -8.66 21.46 -12.87
C GLY A 472 -9.98 22.19 -12.61
N SER A 473 -9.90 23.52 -12.64
CA SER A 473 -11.06 24.41 -12.51
C SER A 473 -12.10 24.13 -13.59
N TRP A 474 -13.37 24.32 -13.25
CA TRP A 474 -14.46 24.30 -14.23
C TRP A 474 -14.33 25.48 -15.18
N SER A 475 -14.56 25.25 -16.48
CA SER A 475 -14.66 26.30 -17.49
C SER A 475 -15.79 27.28 -17.17
N THR A 476 -15.82 28.42 -17.85
CA THR A 476 -17.04 29.24 -17.92
C THR A 476 -18.21 28.43 -18.49
N CYS A 477 -19.44 28.81 -18.12
CA CYS A 477 -20.64 28.21 -18.71
C CYS A 477 -20.65 28.45 -20.21
N SER A 478 -20.93 27.39 -20.99
CA SER A 478 -20.95 27.44 -22.45
C SER A 478 -22.03 28.33 -23.07
N GLY A 479 -23.02 28.78 -22.29
CA GLY A 479 -24.14 29.60 -22.75
C GLY A 479 -24.39 30.80 -21.84
N GLY A 480 -25.08 31.81 -22.35
CA GLY A 480 -25.40 33.06 -21.64
C GLY A 480 -26.73 33.05 -20.86
N CYS A 481 -27.61 32.09 -21.13
CA CYS A 481 -28.85 31.88 -20.38
C CYS A 481 -29.41 30.46 -20.57
N GLY A 482 -30.33 30.06 -19.69
CA GLY A 482 -30.88 28.70 -19.69
C GLY A 482 -29.90 27.65 -19.11
N THR A 483 -30.09 26.38 -19.48
CA THR A 483 -29.22 25.29 -19.04
C THR A 483 -27.94 25.26 -19.88
N ALA A 484 -26.80 25.61 -19.29
CA ALA A 484 -25.48 25.58 -19.94
C ALA A 484 -24.59 24.47 -19.37
N ILE A 485 -23.41 24.25 -19.97
CA ILE A 485 -22.47 23.21 -19.55
C ILE A 485 -21.12 23.85 -19.19
N GLN A 486 -20.52 23.38 -18.09
CA GLN A 486 -19.11 23.60 -17.78
C GLN A 486 -18.34 22.30 -17.93
N THR A 487 -17.10 22.43 -18.36
CA THR A 487 -16.17 21.31 -18.54
C THR A 487 -14.96 21.50 -17.64
N ARG A 488 -14.44 20.43 -17.05
CA ARG A 488 -13.12 20.42 -16.40
C ARG A 488 -12.32 19.21 -16.84
N ARG A 489 -11.00 19.32 -16.77
CA ARG A 489 -10.06 18.26 -17.15
C ARG A 489 -9.15 17.89 -15.99
N ARG A 490 -8.61 16.66 -16.01
CA ARG A 490 -7.59 16.17 -15.06
C ARG A 490 -6.50 15.45 -15.83
N ARG A 491 -5.28 15.45 -15.29
CA ARG A 491 -4.14 14.74 -15.87
C ARG A 491 -4.05 13.33 -15.27
N CYS A 492 -3.68 12.34 -16.07
CA CYS A 492 -3.31 11.02 -15.56
C CYS A 492 -1.85 11.07 -15.13
N ASN A 493 -1.55 10.57 -13.92
CA ASN A 493 -0.20 10.40 -13.43
C ASN A 493 0.11 8.89 -13.45
N GLY A 494 0.84 8.43 -14.46
CA GLY A 494 1.14 7.02 -14.74
C GLY A 494 0.81 6.63 -16.19
N ASP A 495 0.94 5.35 -16.53
CA ASP A 495 0.84 4.85 -17.91
C ASP A 495 -0.60 4.88 -18.47
N SER A 496 -1.60 4.55 -17.63
CA SER A 496 -3.02 4.54 -18.03
C SER A 496 -3.94 4.60 -16.81
N CYS A 497 -4.75 5.66 -16.73
CA CYS A 497 -5.73 5.83 -15.65
C CYS A 497 -7.12 5.39 -16.13
N PRO A 498 -7.84 4.53 -15.39
CA PRO A 498 -9.18 4.11 -15.79
C PRO A 498 -10.19 5.25 -15.68
N GLY A 499 -10.91 5.53 -16.77
CA GLY A 499 -11.99 6.53 -16.85
C GLY A 499 -11.66 7.76 -17.72
N SER A 500 -12.57 8.74 -17.75
CA SER A 500 -12.39 9.93 -18.59
C SER A 500 -11.48 10.98 -17.92
N ASN A 501 -10.64 11.64 -18.73
CA ASN A 501 -9.85 12.81 -18.33
C ASN A 501 -10.66 14.12 -18.37
N GLN A 502 -11.93 14.06 -18.80
CA GLN A 502 -12.81 15.20 -18.97
C GLN A 502 -14.17 14.93 -18.29
N GLN A 503 -14.67 15.91 -17.53
CA GLN A 503 -15.98 15.86 -16.90
C GLN A 503 -16.79 17.10 -17.29
N THR A 504 -18.08 16.90 -17.57
CA THR A 504 -19.05 17.96 -17.84
C THR A 504 -20.09 18.04 -16.72
N ARG A 505 -20.58 19.24 -16.44
CA ARG A 505 -21.74 19.46 -15.54
C ARG A 505 -22.65 20.54 -16.09
N ARG A 506 -23.93 20.49 -15.73
CA ARG A 506 -24.86 21.60 -15.96
C ARG A 506 -24.50 22.77 -15.06
N CYS A 507 -24.71 23.98 -15.58
CA CYS A 507 -24.54 25.22 -14.85
C CYS A 507 -25.61 26.23 -15.29
N ALA A 508 -25.89 27.19 -14.40
CA ALA A 508 -26.73 28.34 -14.71
C ALA A 508 -25.81 29.57 -14.88
N PRO A 509 -25.78 30.20 -16.06
CA PRO A 509 -25.07 31.46 -16.26
C PRO A 509 -25.83 32.56 -15.50
N PHE A 510 -25.18 33.14 -14.49
CA PHE A 510 -25.64 34.26 -13.65
C PHE A 510 -26.95 34.09 -12.85
N GLY A 511 -26.80 34.03 -11.53
CA GLY A 511 -27.72 34.67 -10.57
C GLY A 511 -29.15 34.15 -10.46
N GLN A 512 -29.35 32.91 -10.00
CA GLN A 512 -30.61 32.52 -9.35
C GLN A 512 -30.34 32.00 -7.93
N LYS A 513 -30.23 32.93 -6.98
CA LYS A 513 -30.61 32.63 -5.59
C LYS A 513 -32.13 32.81 -5.51
N ALA A 514 -32.85 31.72 -5.28
CA ALA A 514 -34.25 31.76 -4.94
C ALA A 514 -34.40 32.19 -3.47
N THR A 515 -34.57 33.49 -3.24
CA THR A 515 -35.15 34.01 -1.99
C THR A 515 -36.20 35.02 -2.40
N GLY A 516 -37.42 34.82 -1.89
CA GLY A 516 -38.62 35.50 -2.35
C GLY A 516 -38.57 37.03 -2.27
N GLY A 517 -39.43 37.64 -3.08
CA GLY A 517 -39.77 39.07 -3.02
C GLY A 517 -38.87 39.96 -3.87
N TYR A 518 -39.49 40.52 -4.93
CA TYR A 518 -39.04 41.61 -5.80
C TYR A 518 -38.07 41.29 -6.96
N MET A 519 -38.64 41.40 -8.16
CA MET A 519 -37.94 41.40 -9.45
C MET A 519 -36.84 42.47 -9.49
N LYS A 520 -35.62 42.05 -9.85
CA LYS A 520 -34.59 42.95 -10.38
C LYS A 520 -34.27 42.51 -11.81
N LEU A 521 -34.30 43.48 -12.71
CA LEU A 521 -34.27 43.36 -14.17
C LEU A 521 -33.14 42.47 -14.71
N MET A 522 -33.48 41.59 -15.68
CA MET A 522 -32.51 40.81 -16.47
C MET A 522 -32.17 41.51 -17.79
N PRO A 523 -30.97 41.32 -18.36
CA PRO A 523 -30.62 41.79 -19.70
C PRO A 523 -31.44 41.08 -20.77
N ILE A 524 -31.74 41.81 -21.85
CA ILE A 524 -32.54 41.39 -23.00
C ILE A 524 -31.90 40.17 -23.69
N GLY A 525 -32.66 39.08 -23.88
CA GLY A 525 -32.25 38.00 -24.80
C GLY A 525 -32.84 36.61 -24.61
N CYS A 526 -33.54 36.30 -23.52
CA CYS A 526 -33.94 34.91 -23.24
C CYS A 526 -35.44 34.80 -22.96
N PHE A 527 -36.24 34.66 -24.03
CA PHE A 527 -37.66 34.39 -23.98
C PHE A 527 -37.97 32.99 -24.54
N THR A 528 -38.74 32.19 -23.79
CA THR A 528 -39.51 31.06 -24.33
C THR A 528 -40.91 31.09 -23.69
N GLY A 529 -41.92 31.54 -24.44
CA GLY A 529 -43.32 31.51 -24.02
C GLY A 529 -44.28 31.88 -25.17
N PRO A 530 -45.52 31.34 -25.20
CA PRO A 530 -46.19 30.92 -26.44
C PRO A 530 -47.16 31.98 -26.98
N ARG A 531 -47.20 32.19 -28.31
CA ARG A 531 -48.33 32.87 -28.96
C ARG A 531 -48.68 32.25 -30.32
N SER A 532 -49.85 31.65 -30.34
CA SER A 532 -50.75 31.59 -31.48
C SER A 532 -51.14 33.00 -31.94
N HIS A 533 -50.93 33.31 -33.23
CA HIS A 533 -51.92 33.88 -34.15
C HIS A 533 -51.24 34.35 -35.44
N ARG A 534 -51.76 33.89 -36.59
CA ARG A 534 -51.59 34.53 -37.90
C ARG A 534 -52.22 35.93 -37.88
N PRO A 535 -51.74 36.87 -38.71
CA PRO A 535 -52.33 37.05 -40.06
C PRO A 535 -51.26 37.18 -41.18
N GLY A 536 -51.61 36.79 -42.42
CA GLY A 536 -50.81 37.08 -43.63
C GLY A 536 -51.16 38.48 -44.21
N PRO A 537 -51.02 38.75 -45.51
CA PRO A 537 -50.04 38.32 -46.54
C PRO A 537 -49.38 39.54 -47.27
N ARG A 538 -48.41 39.29 -48.19
CA ARG A 538 -48.06 40.03 -49.46
C ARG A 538 -46.56 39.91 -49.77
N LEU A 539 -46.19 39.14 -50.79
CA LEU A 539 -45.91 39.54 -52.19
C LEU A 539 -44.63 40.36 -52.38
N SER A 540 -43.58 39.76 -52.97
CA SER A 540 -43.09 40.10 -54.33
C SER A 540 -41.71 39.47 -54.63
N GLY A 541 -41.70 38.60 -55.65
CA GLY A 541 -40.80 38.72 -56.80
C GLY A 541 -39.33 38.25 -56.73
N PRO A 542 -38.71 37.96 -57.89
CA PRO A 542 -37.83 36.79 -58.05
C PRO A 542 -36.45 37.10 -58.64
N THR A 543 -35.43 36.33 -58.29
CA THR A 543 -34.21 36.07 -59.10
C THR A 543 -33.53 34.84 -58.47
N GLY A 544 -33.19 33.74 -59.14
CA GLY A 544 -33.04 33.43 -60.55
C GLY A 544 -31.75 32.61 -60.69
N ARG A 545 -31.86 31.37 -61.19
CA ARG A 545 -30.80 30.56 -61.85
C ARG A 545 -29.56 30.20 -61.00
N THR A 546 -28.84 29.08 -61.11
CA THR A 546 -28.78 27.92 -62.02
C THR A 546 -27.74 26.95 -61.44
N GLY A 547 -27.92 25.64 -61.70
CA GLY A 547 -26.83 24.65 -61.85
C GLY A 547 -26.19 24.16 -60.55
N THR A 548 -25.82 22.90 -60.38
CA THR A 548 -25.89 21.69 -61.22
C THR A 548 -25.46 20.55 -60.31
N ARG A 549 -25.99 19.36 -60.56
CA ARG A 549 -25.57 18.08 -59.98
C ARG A 549 -24.04 17.91 -60.08
N HIS A 550 -23.44 17.24 -59.10
CA HIS A 550 -22.68 16.03 -59.40
C HIS A 550 -22.75 15.06 -58.22
N SER A 551 -22.90 13.81 -58.61
CA SER A 551 -23.08 12.60 -57.83
C SER A 551 -21.77 11.81 -57.72
N LEU A 552 -21.74 10.93 -56.71
CA LEU A 552 -20.94 9.69 -56.62
C LEU A 552 -19.45 9.88 -56.30
N THR A 553 -18.99 9.40 -55.15
CA THR A 553 -18.74 7.98 -54.86
C THR A 553 -18.78 7.73 -53.35
#